data_AF-A0A432KJS7-F1
#
_entry.id   AF-A0A432KJS7-F1
#
_cell.length_a   1.000
_cell.length_b   1.000
_cell.length_c   1.000
_cell.angle_alpha   90.00
_cell.angle_beta   90.00
_cell.angle_gamma   90.00
#
_symmetry.space_group_name_H-M   'P 1'
#
loop_
_entity.id
_entity.type
_entity.pdbx_description
1 polymer ?
#
loop_
_entity_poly.entity_id
_entity_poly.type
_entity_poly.pdbx_seq_one_letter_code
_entity_poly.pdbx_strand_id
1 'polypeptide(L)'
;FKSYTGGLVSPESDNNPWHYKFTWNPRNVVLAGQGTARFIRNGRYKYIPYHKLFSRYENIEVEGLGGFEGYPNRDSLAYRKVYGIEDIPTLIRGTFRKAGFCDAWDVFVQLGVTDDTYKMEGLEEMSKRDFINAFLKYDKSTSVEDKLCESLNIKKDSDVFKRLEWMGIFENKQVPITEGSPAQVMQAIMEEKMSLDPDDKDMIVMQHQFEYELDGKKYQLDSSIVSIGDDQKETAMSKTVGWPLGIAIKNILNGKIKLRGVQVPIKEEIYAPILEELHEMGISFNETEREIDN
;
A
#
# COMPACT_ATOMS: atom_id res chain seq x y z
N PHE A 1 -10.52 5.70 15.64
CA PHE A 1 -10.41 4.51 14.77
C PHE A 1 -9.38 4.78 13.68
N LYS A 2 -8.39 3.91 13.54
CA LYS A 2 -7.49 3.87 12.40
C LYS A 2 -7.48 2.45 11.81
N SER A 3 -7.30 2.33 10.51
CA SER A 3 -7.20 1.04 9.82
C SER A 3 -6.13 1.10 8.76
N TYR A 4 -5.17 0.19 8.86
CA TYR A 4 -4.07 0.10 7.91
C TYR A 4 -3.98 -1.32 7.38
N THR A 5 -3.64 -1.46 6.10
CA THR A 5 -3.50 -2.77 5.46
C THR A 5 -2.39 -2.74 4.41
N GLY A 6 -1.59 -3.78 4.33
CA GLY A 6 -0.57 -3.94 3.30
C GLY A 6 -0.49 -5.39 2.83
N GLY A 7 -0.48 -5.59 1.51
CA GLY A 7 0.08 -6.79 0.90
C GLY A 7 1.55 -6.56 0.60
N LEU A 8 2.41 -7.39 1.17
CA LEU A 8 3.86 -7.23 1.25
C LEU A 8 4.52 -8.58 0.96
N VAL A 9 5.82 -8.59 0.70
CA VAL A 9 6.59 -9.84 0.71
C VAL A 9 6.65 -10.38 2.15
N SER A 10 6.58 -11.70 2.32
CA SER A 10 6.73 -12.32 3.64
C SER A 10 8.18 -12.18 4.15
N PRO A 11 8.43 -12.22 5.47
CA PRO A 11 9.78 -12.10 6.01
C PRO A 11 10.79 -13.12 5.47
N GLU A 12 10.35 -14.34 5.14
CA GLU A 12 11.21 -15.40 4.61
C GLU A 12 11.58 -15.21 3.13
N SER A 13 10.77 -14.46 2.38
CA SER A 13 11.00 -14.12 0.97
C SER A 13 11.51 -12.70 0.77
N ASP A 14 11.69 -11.94 1.85
CA ASP A 14 12.18 -10.56 1.81
C ASP A 14 13.69 -10.53 1.56
N ASN A 15 14.06 -10.31 0.30
CA ASN A 15 15.43 -10.40 -0.17
C ASN A 15 15.89 -9.17 -0.96
N ASN A 16 15.14 -8.06 -0.91
CA ASN A 16 15.45 -6.86 -1.67
C ASN A 16 15.40 -5.61 -0.79
N PRO A 17 16.16 -4.55 -1.13
CA PRO A 17 16.25 -3.38 -0.28
C PRO A 17 14.94 -2.59 -0.21
N TRP A 18 13.95 -2.84 -1.08
CA TRP A 18 12.65 -2.18 -1.00
C TRP A 18 11.71 -2.83 0.02
N HIS A 19 12.04 -4.04 0.50
CA HIS A 19 11.18 -4.84 1.35
C HIS A 19 9.77 -5.02 0.75
N TYR A 20 9.74 -5.14 -0.58
CA TYR A 20 8.50 -5.18 -1.35
C TYR A 20 8.68 -6.00 -2.62
N LYS A 21 7.71 -6.85 -2.91
CA LYS A 21 7.47 -7.49 -4.21
C LYS A 21 6.01 -7.29 -4.58
N PHE A 22 5.67 -7.34 -5.87
CA PHE A 22 4.30 -7.25 -6.34
C PHE A 22 3.53 -8.51 -5.98
N THR A 23 2.61 -8.40 -5.02
CA THR A 23 1.75 -9.50 -4.54
C THR A 23 0.35 -9.45 -5.13
N TRP A 24 0.09 -8.43 -5.95
CA TRP A 24 -1.18 -8.13 -6.61
C TRP A 24 -0.89 -7.21 -7.80
N ASN A 25 -1.94 -6.80 -8.52
CA ASN A 25 -1.82 -6.03 -9.75
C ASN A 25 -0.83 -4.83 -9.61
N PRO A 26 0.34 -4.87 -10.26
CA PRO A 26 1.40 -3.85 -10.14
C PRO A 26 0.92 -2.45 -10.50
N ARG A 27 -0.04 -2.36 -11.44
CA ARG A 27 -0.65 -1.10 -11.86
C ARG A 27 -1.21 -0.31 -10.69
N ASN A 28 -1.94 -0.99 -9.81
CA ASN A 28 -2.57 -0.34 -8.67
C ASN A 28 -1.56 0.10 -7.60
N VAL A 29 -0.37 -0.51 -7.58
CA VAL A 29 0.74 -0.10 -6.73
C VAL A 29 1.39 1.16 -7.28
N VAL A 30 1.67 1.20 -8.59
CA VAL A 30 2.29 2.37 -9.24
C VAL A 30 1.39 3.60 -9.16
N LEU A 31 0.07 3.40 -9.34
CA LEU A 31 -0.93 4.46 -9.22
C LEU A 31 -1.40 4.71 -7.78
N ALA A 32 -0.82 4.01 -6.79
CA ALA A 32 -1.24 4.16 -5.40
C ALA A 32 -1.05 5.60 -4.92
N GLY A 33 -2.03 6.08 -4.17
CA GLY A 33 -1.99 7.41 -3.57
C GLY A 33 -2.37 8.57 -4.49
N GLN A 34 -2.56 8.35 -5.81
CA GLN A 34 -3.02 9.40 -6.71
C GLN A 34 -4.32 10.05 -6.20
N GLY A 35 -4.39 11.38 -6.31
CA GLY A 35 -5.48 12.20 -5.76
C GLY A 35 -5.11 12.88 -4.44
N THR A 36 -6.12 13.16 -3.61
CA THR A 36 -5.92 13.77 -2.29
C THR A 36 -6.42 12.83 -1.21
N ALA A 37 -5.56 12.46 -0.27
CA ALA A 37 -5.99 11.73 0.90
C ALA A 37 -6.74 12.67 1.86
N ARG A 38 -7.91 12.25 2.33
CA ARG A 38 -8.81 13.04 3.17
C ARG A 38 -9.24 12.25 4.39
N PHE A 39 -9.10 12.83 5.57
CA PHE A 39 -9.43 12.17 6.83
C PHE A 39 -9.72 13.19 7.92
N ILE A 40 -10.13 12.72 9.09
CA ILE A 40 -10.26 13.54 10.29
C ILE A 40 -9.30 13.04 11.37
N ARG A 41 -8.67 13.98 12.07
CA ARG A 41 -7.80 13.69 13.20
C ARG A 41 -8.04 14.73 14.28
N ASN A 42 -8.39 14.27 15.48
CA ASN A 42 -8.69 15.08 16.66
C ASN A 42 -9.69 16.21 16.35
N GLY A 43 -10.79 15.87 15.67
CA GLY A 43 -11.87 16.78 15.31
C GLY A 43 -11.54 17.74 14.15
N ARG A 44 -10.36 17.61 13.51
CA ARG A 44 -9.93 18.49 12.42
C ARG A 44 -9.78 17.75 11.10
N TYR A 45 -10.39 18.25 10.05
CA TYR A 45 -10.21 17.73 8.69
C TYR A 45 -8.78 17.92 8.21
N LYS A 46 -8.25 16.89 7.55
CA LYS A 46 -6.92 16.86 6.97
C LYS A 46 -7.00 16.48 5.50
N TYR A 47 -6.13 17.10 4.73
CA TYR A 47 -6.00 16.92 3.29
C TYR A 47 -4.50 16.75 3.01
N ILE A 48 -4.13 15.66 2.36
CA ILE A 48 -2.75 15.41 1.93
C ILE A 48 -2.77 15.27 0.40
N PRO A 49 -2.26 16.26 -0.34
CA PRO A 49 -2.15 16.14 -1.79
C PRO A 49 -1.10 15.08 -2.16
N TYR A 50 -1.22 14.48 -3.34
CA TYR A 50 -0.39 13.36 -3.79
C TYR A 50 1.12 13.59 -3.59
N HIS A 51 1.65 14.74 -4.02
CA HIS A 51 3.06 15.12 -3.91
C HIS A 51 3.58 15.31 -2.45
N LYS A 52 2.72 15.13 -1.43
CA LYS A 52 3.12 15.10 -0.01
C LYS A 52 2.77 13.79 0.67
N LEU A 53 2.15 12.85 -0.02
CA LEU A 53 1.57 11.66 0.59
C LEU A 53 2.62 10.78 1.24
N PHE A 54 3.66 10.43 0.49
CA PHE A 54 4.72 9.53 0.94
C PHE A 54 5.73 10.22 1.86
N SER A 55 5.71 11.56 1.96
CA SER A 55 6.43 12.30 3.01
C SER A 55 5.67 12.41 4.35
N ARG A 56 4.41 11.92 4.42
CA ARG A 56 3.52 12.09 5.57
C ARG A 56 2.88 10.76 6.00
N TYR A 57 3.72 9.84 6.43
CA TYR A 57 3.33 8.55 7.00
C TYR A 57 3.48 8.53 8.53
N GLU A 58 2.84 7.56 9.17
CA GLU A 58 3.01 7.23 10.59
C GLU A 58 3.83 5.94 10.72
N ASN A 59 4.68 5.84 11.73
CA ASN A 59 5.29 4.55 12.09
C ASN A 59 4.36 3.81 13.04
N ILE A 60 4.02 2.56 12.70
CA ILE A 60 3.04 1.75 13.40
C ILE A 60 3.64 0.38 13.67
N GLU A 61 3.63 -0.04 14.93
CA GLU A 61 4.07 -1.37 15.33
C GLU A 61 2.93 -2.37 15.20
N VAL A 62 3.22 -3.52 14.60
CA VAL A 62 2.33 -4.68 14.60
C VAL A 62 3.00 -5.77 15.41
N GLU A 63 2.30 -6.26 16.43
CA GLU A 63 2.82 -7.27 17.36
C GLU A 63 3.32 -8.50 16.59
N GLY A 64 4.54 -8.94 16.92
CA GLY A 64 5.22 -10.06 16.26
C GLY A 64 5.84 -9.75 14.88
N LEU A 65 5.57 -8.60 14.26
CA LEU A 65 6.07 -8.24 12.92
C LEU A 65 6.93 -6.96 12.86
N GLY A 66 6.91 -6.17 13.94
CA GLY A 66 7.68 -4.93 14.07
C GLY A 66 7.03 -3.72 13.38
N GLY A 67 7.85 -2.71 13.10
CA GLY A 67 7.41 -1.42 12.57
C GLY A 67 7.05 -1.43 11.08
N PHE A 68 6.02 -0.65 10.75
CA PHE A 68 5.54 -0.37 9.40
C PHE A 68 5.34 1.12 9.20
N GLU A 69 5.53 1.57 7.97
CA GLU A 69 5.13 2.90 7.51
C GLU A 69 3.66 2.84 7.05
N GLY A 70 2.80 3.62 7.68
CA GLY A 70 1.38 3.75 7.35
C GLY A 70 1.08 5.11 6.75
N TYR A 71 0.83 5.18 5.43
CA TYR A 71 0.37 6.40 4.78
C TYR A 71 -1.16 6.38 4.57
N PRO A 72 -1.87 7.51 4.71
CA PRO A 72 -3.32 7.56 4.49
C PRO A 72 -3.73 7.28 3.06
N ASN A 73 -4.87 6.61 2.85
CA ASN A 73 -5.36 6.25 1.52
C ASN A 73 -6.68 6.93 1.19
N ARG A 74 -6.73 7.62 0.04
CA ARG A 74 -7.96 8.13 -0.57
C ARG A 74 -8.84 8.89 0.45
N ASP A 75 -10.15 8.73 0.39
CA ASP A 75 -11.10 9.40 1.28
C ASP A 75 -11.54 8.47 2.42
N SER A 76 -11.04 8.73 3.63
CA SER A 76 -11.50 8.08 4.85
C SER A 76 -12.83 8.65 5.35
N LEU A 77 -13.20 9.89 5.01
CA LEU A 77 -14.40 10.56 5.52
C LEU A 77 -15.69 9.87 5.06
N ALA A 78 -15.68 9.28 3.85
CA ALA A 78 -16.79 8.51 3.33
C ALA A 78 -17.22 7.36 4.26
N TYR A 79 -16.29 6.82 5.06
CA TYR A 79 -16.54 5.68 5.94
C TYR A 79 -17.28 6.03 7.23
N ARG A 80 -17.37 7.32 7.59
CA ARG A 80 -18.16 7.77 8.75
C ARG A 80 -19.61 7.31 8.67
N LYS A 81 -20.24 7.59 7.54
CA LYS A 81 -21.63 7.21 7.26
C LYS A 81 -21.78 5.71 7.06
N VAL A 82 -20.80 5.07 6.45
CA VAL A 82 -20.82 3.62 6.20
C VAL A 82 -20.80 2.82 7.49
N TYR A 83 -20.04 3.29 8.49
CA TYR A 83 -19.88 2.63 9.78
C TYR A 83 -20.76 3.21 10.90
N GLY A 84 -21.56 4.25 10.64
CA GLY A 84 -22.40 4.89 11.66
C GLY A 84 -21.61 5.58 12.78
N ILE A 85 -20.47 6.18 12.44
CA ILE A 85 -19.55 6.84 13.38
C ILE A 85 -19.26 8.28 12.91
N GLU A 86 -20.30 9.04 12.62
CA GLU A 86 -20.24 10.39 12.06
C GLU A 86 -19.44 11.38 12.90
N ASP A 87 -19.58 11.29 14.23
CA ASP A 87 -18.96 12.22 15.18
C ASP A 87 -17.57 11.79 15.65
N ILE A 88 -16.99 10.72 15.08
CA ILE A 88 -15.69 10.21 15.53
C ILE A 88 -14.59 11.27 15.36
N PRO A 89 -13.80 11.59 16.40
CA PRO A 89 -12.78 12.64 16.32
C PRO A 89 -11.62 12.27 15.40
N THR A 90 -11.31 10.97 15.27
CA THR A 90 -10.23 10.47 14.43
C THR A 90 -10.68 9.25 13.64
N LEU A 91 -10.59 9.35 12.30
CA LEU A 91 -10.86 8.29 11.34
C LEU A 91 -9.81 8.35 10.24
N ILE A 92 -8.93 7.34 10.18
CA ILE A 92 -7.88 7.23 9.18
C ILE A 92 -7.89 5.82 8.60
N ARG A 93 -7.92 5.72 7.27
CA ARG A 93 -7.60 4.48 6.55
C ARG A 93 -6.30 4.68 5.78
N GLY A 94 -5.44 3.68 5.77
CA GLY A 94 -4.13 3.78 5.14
C GLY A 94 -3.57 2.47 4.62
N THR A 95 -2.42 2.56 3.96
CA THR A 95 -1.65 1.41 3.48
C THR A 95 -0.38 1.25 4.28
N PHE A 96 -0.06 0.00 4.61
CA PHE A 96 1.23 -0.37 5.18
C PHE A 96 2.29 -0.60 4.11
N ARG A 97 3.51 -0.19 4.44
CA ARG A 97 4.77 -0.52 3.79
C ARG A 97 5.85 -0.78 4.84
N LYS A 98 6.94 -1.42 4.45
CA LYS A 98 8.11 -1.58 5.30
C LYS A 98 8.96 -0.32 5.29
N ALA A 99 9.78 -0.15 6.33
CA ALA A 99 10.60 1.04 6.53
C ALA A 99 11.49 1.38 5.33
N GLY A 100 11.57 2.68 5.03
CA GLY A 100 12.30 3.25 3.90
C GLY A 100 11.58 3.18 2.56
N PHE A 101 10.41 2.53 2.48
CA PHE A 101 9.65 2.48 1.23
C PHE A 101 9.09 3.85 0.87
N CYS A 102 8.48 4.57 1.81
CA CYS A 102 7.77 5.81 1.51
C CYS A 102 8.74 6.90 1.03
N ASP A 103 9.86 7.11 1.72
CA ASP A 103 10.88 8.09 1.31
C ASP A 103 11.46 7.77 -0.08
N ALA A 104 11.71 6.49 -0.39
CA ALA A 104 12.20 6.09 -1.70
C ALA A 104 11.13 6.22 -2.80
N TRP A 105 9.87 5.91 -2.48
CA TRP A 105 8.75 6.06 -3.41
C TRP A 105 8.43 7.52 -3.70
N ASP A 106 8.58 8.42 -2.72
CA ASP A 106 8.33 9.85 -2.89
C ASP A 106 9.19 10.43 -4.02
N VAL A 107 10.40 9.92 -4.26
CA VAL A 107 11.24 10.28 -5.40
C VAL A 107 10.51 10.10 -6.72
N PHE A 108 9.87 8.95 -6.93
CA PHE A 108 9.12 8.68 -8.16
C PHE A 108 7.90 9.60 -8.30
N VAL A 109 7.26 9.94 -7.19
CA VAL A 109 6.16 10.91 -7.17
C VAL A 109 6.65 12.31 -7.51
N GLN A 110 7.76 12.78 -6.92
CA GLN A 110 8.30 14.12 -7.19
C GLN A 110 8.82 14.26 -8.63
N LEU A 111 9.39 13.19 -9.20
CA LEU A 111 9.79 13.18 -10.61
C LEU A 111 8.59 13.21 -11.57
N GLY A 112 7.42 12.73 -11.13
CA GLY A 112 6.24 12.59 -11.99
C GLY A 112 6.25 11.31 -12.85
N VAL A 113 7.13 10.35 -12.57
CA VAL A 113 7.20 9.08 -13.30
C VAL A 113 6.05 8.12 -12.94
N THR A 114 5.19 8.50 -12.00
CA THR A 114 3.95 7.79 -11.65
C THR A 114 2.71 8.41 -12.30
N ASP A 115 2.87 9.38 -13.21
CA ASP A 115 1.76 9.97 -13.97
C ASP A 115 1.29 8.99 -15.07
N ASP A 116 -0.02 8.90 -15.22
CA ASP A 116 -0.69 7.99 -16.14
C ASP A 116 -1.63 8.70 -17.12
N THR A 117 -1.56 10.03 -17.16
CA THR A 117 -2.52 10.86 -17.90
C THR A 117 -2.10 11.15 -19.34
N TYR A 118 -0.87 10.84 -19.73
CA TYR A 118 -0.32 11.04 -21.07
C TYR A 118 0.64 9.93 -21.46
N LYS A 119 0.90 9.80 -22.77
CA LYS A 119 1.88 8.85 -23.32
C LYS A 119 3.22 9.52 -23.53
N MET A 120 4.29 8.76 -23.35
CA MET A 120 5.65 9.20 -23.67
C MET A 120 5.98 8.90 -25.13
N GLU A 121 6.80 9.76 -25.72
CA GLU A 121 7.31 9.64 -27.08
C GLU A 121 8.73 9.05 -27.09
N GLY A 122 9.10 8.36 -28.16
CA GLY A 122 10.48 7.90 -28.39
C GLY A 122 10.94 6.76 -27.47
N LEU A 123 10.03 5.99 -26.88
CA LEU A 123 10.38 4.88 -25.98
C LEU A 123 11.18 3.76 -26.69
N GLU A 124 11.02 3.59 -28.00
CA GLU A 124 11.73 2.59 -28.80
C GLU A 124 13.26 2.74 -28.73
N GLU A 125 13.78 3.95 -28.56
CA GLU A 125 15.23 4.21 -28.48
C GLU A 125 15.68 4.58 -27.06
N MET A 126 14.75 4.62 -26.10
CA MET A 126 14.99 5.14 -24.76
C MET A 126 15.59 4.07 -23.84
N SER A 127 16.72 4.37 -23.20
CA SER A 127 17.19 3.58 -22.07
C SER A 127 16.46 3.93 -20.77
N LYS A 128 16.54 3.10 -19.73
CA LYS A 128 16.03 3.40 -18.38
C LYS A 128 16.63 4.72 -17.85
N ARG A 129 17.93 4.93 -18.12
CA ARG A 129 18.61 6.19 -17.82
C ARG A 129 17.98 7.38 -18.56
N ASP A 130 17.71 7.24 -19.86
CA ASP A 130 17.10 8.30 -20.66
C ASP A 130 15.68 8.61 -20.18
N PHE A 131 14.92 7.59 -19.79
CA PHE A 131 13.60 7.73 -19.19
C PHE A 131 13.64 8.61 -17.94
N ILE A 132 14.52 8.32 -16.97
CA ILE A 132 14.66 9.17 -15.77
C ILE A 132 15.15 10.57 -16.15
N ASN A 133 16.13 10.68 -17.05
CA ASN A 133 16.69 11.95 -17.48
C ASN A 133 15.65 12.85 -18.19
N ALA A 134 14.61 12.28 -18.81
CA ALA A 134 13.52 13.03 -19.44
C ALA A 134 12.69 13.86 -18.46
N PHE A 135 12.67 13.50 -17.18
CA PHE A 135 11.98 14.25 -16.10
C PHE A 135 12.90 15.22 -15.36
N LEU A 136 14.18 15.25 -15.72
CA LEU A 136 15.19 16.11 -15.10
C LEU A 136 15.53 17.29 -16.00
N LYS A 137 16.16 18.31 -15.41
CA LYS A 137 16.66 19.45 -16.18
C LYS A 137 17.68 18.96 -17.21
N TYR A 138 17.54 19.46 -18.44
CA TYR A 138 18.52 19.21 -19.49
C TYR A 138 19.89 19.79 -19.13
N ASP A 139 20.87 18.90 -19.03
CA ASP A 139 22.30 19.21 -18.86
C ASP A 139 23.12 18.02 -19.37
N LYS A 140 24.08 18.29 -20.25
CA LYS A 140 24.98 17.28 -20.83
C LYS A 140 26.20 16.99 -19.96
N SER A 141 26.56 17.92 -19.07
CA SER A 141 27.79 17.84 -18.28
C SER A 141 27.62 17.07 -16.97
N THR A 142 26.39 17.08 -16.44
CA THR A 142 26.05 16.46 -15.16
C THR A 142 25.46 15.07 -15.36
N SER A 143 25.80 14.11 -14.50
CA SER A 143 25.22 12.77 -14.54
C SER A 143 23.72 12.79 -14.20
N VAL A 144 22.99 11.74 -14.57
CA VAL A 144 21.55 11.63 -14.26
C VAL A 144 21.34 11.49 -12.75
N GLU A 145 22.22 10.75 -12.10
CA GLU A 145 22.29 10.55 -10.66
C GLU A 145 22.51 11.87 -9.93
N ASP A 146 23.48 12.68 -10.36
CA ASP A 146 23.75 14.01 -9.79
C ASP A 146 22.55 14.95 -9.97
N LYS A 147 21.99 15.01 -11.18
CA LYS A 147 20.78 15.81 -11.45
C LYS A 147 19.61 15.43 -10.54
N LEU A 148 19.38 14.13 -10.34
CA LEU A 148 18.33 13.63 -9.46
C LEU A 148 18.62 13.99 -8.00
N CYS A 149 19.84 13.76 -7.53
CA CYS A 149 20.27 14.08 -6.17
C CYS A 149 20.14 15.58 -5.87
N GLU A 150 20.58 16.44 -6.77
CA GLU A 150 20.51 17.90 -6.62
C GLU A 150 19.06 18.40 -6.65
N SER A 151 18.23 17.92 -7.58
CA SER A 151 16.85 18.38 -7.73
C SER A 151 15.95 18.01 -6.56
N LEU A 152 16.20 16.85 -5.93
CA LEU A 152 15.38 16.33 -4.83
C LEU A 152 16.08 16.38 -3.46
N ASN A 153 17.27 16.98 -3.38
CA ASN A 153 18.08 17.09 -2.16
C ASN A 153 18.35 15.71 -1.51
N ILE A 154 18.71 14.72 -2.34
CA ILE A 154 19.03 13.35 -1.92
C ILE A 154 20.54 13.17 -1.88
N LYS A 155 21.07 12.59 -0.80
CA LYS A 155 22.50 12.25 -0.72
C LYS A 155 22.79 10.93 -1.45
N LYS A 156 23.87 10.85 -2.21
CA LYS A 156 24.26 9.63 -2.96
C LYS A 156 24.54 8.40 -2.08
N ASP A 157 24.91 8.59 -0.82
CA ASP A 157 25.18 7.52 0.14
C ASP A 157 23.95 7.13 0.97
N SER A 158 22.81 7.81 0.77
CA SER A 158 21.55 7.55 1.49
C SER A 158 20.93 6.21 1.12
N ASP A 159 20.10 5.67 2.02
CA ASP A 159 19.31 4.47 1.77
C ASP A 159 18.37 4.64 0.58
N VAL A 160 17.74 5.82 0.46
CA VAL A 160 16.91 6.19 -0.70
C VAL A 160 17.67 6.03 -2.00
N PHE A 161 18.86 6.61 -2.13
CA PHE A 161 19.64 6.52 -3.36
C PHE A 161 20.03 5.07 -3.70
N LYS A 162 20.45 4.29 -2.70
CA LYS A 162 20.79 2.87 -2.88
C LYS A 162 19.61 2.04 -3.39
N ARG A 163 18.38 2.33 -2.93
CA ARG A 163 17.15 1.67 -3.43
C ARG A 163 16.85 2.04 -4.88
N LEU A 164 17.05 3.30 -5.26
CA LEU A 164 16.91 3.76 -6.65
C LEU A 164 17.94 3.11 -7.57
N GLU A 165 19.19 3.03 -7.13
CA GLU A 165 20.27 2.36 -7.86
C GLU A 165 19.97 0.86 -8.02
N TRP A 166 19.56 0.19 -6.94
CA TRP A 166 19.14 -1.21 -6.97
C TRP A 166 17.99 -1.45 -7.95
N MET A 167 17.04 -0.52 -8.08
CA MET A 167 15.94 -0.62 -9.05
C MET A 167 16.46 -0.65 -10.51
N GLY A 168 17.68 -0.19 -10.77
CA GLY A 168 18.29 -0.20 -12.10
C GLY A 168 17.78 0.91 -13.02
N ILE A 169 17.17 1.96 -12.46
CA ILE A 169 16.63 3.08 -13.23
C ILE A 169 17.71 3.90 -13.94
N PHE A 170 18.97 3.77 -13.53
CA PHE A 170 20.12 4.44 -14.15
C PHE A 170 20.88 3.57 -15.14
N GLU A 171 20.41 2.35 -15.42
CA GLU A 171 21.08 1.44 -16.36
C GLU A 171 20.92 1.95 -17.81
N ASN A 172 21.99 1.84 -18.61
CA ASN A 172 21.95 2.08 -20.06
C ASN A 172 21.35 0.87 -20.82
N LYS A 173 20.25 0.34 -20.32
CA LYS A 173 19.46 -0.72 -20.98
C LYS A 173 18.16 -0.12 -21.47
N GLN A 174 17.63 -0.61 -22.59
CA GLN A 174 16.35 -0.19 -23.13
C GLN A 174 15.23 -0.34 -22.08
N VAL A 175 14.25 0.57 -22.12
CA VAL A 175 13.03 0.40 -21.32
C VAL A 175 12.25 -0.85 -21.79
N PRO A 176 11.47 -1.52 -20.92
CA PRO A 176 10.90 -2.83 -21.28
C PRO A 176 9.66 -2.76 -22.18
N ILE A 177 9.15 -1.55 -22.48
CA ILE A 177 7.98 -1.31 -23.32
C ILE A 177 8.26 -0.19 -24.33
N THR A 178 7.62 -0.26 -25.49
CA THR A 178 7.80 0.72 -26.59
C THR A 178 6.69 1.75 -26.71
N GLU A 179 5.59 1.59 -25.95
CA GLU A 179 4.48 2.53 -25.89
C GLU A 179 3.88 2.53 -24.49
N GLY A 180 3.61 3.71 -23.93
CA GLY A 180 2.93 3.82 -22.63
C GLY A 180 3.07 5.18 -21.98
N SER A 181 2.38 5.37 -20.87
CA SER A 181 2.55 6.49 -19.95
C SER A 181 3.81 6.35 -19.11
N PRO A 182 4.28 7.42 -18.45
CA PRO A 182 5.37 7.33 -17.48
C PRO A 182 5.16 6.23 -16.44
N ALA A 183 3.94 6.14 -15.89
CA ALA A 183 3.56 5.10 -14.92
C ALA A 183 3.67 3.69 -15.51
N GLN A 184 3.30 3.48 -16.78
CA GLN A 184 3.43 2.17 -17.43
C GLN A 184 4.91 1.81 -17.65
N VAL A 185 5.75 2.77 -18.04
CA VAL A 185 7.19 2.55 -18.21
C VAL A 185 7.83 2.21 -16.87
N MET A 186 7.54 2.98 -15.83
CA MET A 186 8.04 2.73 -14.47
C MET A 186 7.57 1.37 -13.94
N GLN A 187 6.29 1.01 -14.15
CA GLN A 187 5.77 -0.31 -13.80
C GLN A 187 6.59 -1.42 -14.44
N ALA A 188 6.83 -1.34 -15.75
CA ALA A 188 7.56 -2.36 -16.48
C ALA A 188 9.01 -2.49 -15.98
N ILE A 189 9.68 -1.36 -15.67
CA ILE A 189 11.03 -1.37 -15.07
C ILE A 189 11.01 -2.08 -13.71
N MET A 190 10.01 -1.81 -12.88
CA MET A 190 9.90 -2.41 -11.55
C MET A 190 9.60 -3.91 -11.61
N GLU A 191 8.75 -4.35 -12.53
CA GLU A 191 8.35 -5.75 -12.66
C GLU A 191 9.54 -6.68 -12.91
N GLU A 192 10.61 -6.20 -13.56
CA GLU A 192 11.85 -6.97 -13.73
C GLU A 192 12.55 -7.34 -12.41
N LYS A 193 12.38 -6.54 -11.34
CA LYS A 193 13.09 -6.73 -10.06
C LYS A 193 12.19 -7.00 -8.86
N MET A 194 10.91 -6.61 -8.95
CA MET A 194 9.96 -6.69 -7.84
C MET A 194 8.89 -7.77 -8.03
N SER A 195 8.97 -8.61 -9.07
CA SER A 195 8.07 -9.76 -9.17
C SER A 195 8.41 -10.80 -8.10
N LEU A 196 7.40 -11.50 -7.59
CA LEU A 196 7.59 -12.69 -6.74
C LEU A 196 8.30 -13.78 -7.56
N ASP A 197 9.30 -14.42 -6.98
CA ASP A 197 9.90 -15.65 -7.48
C ASP A 197 8.94 -16.84 -7.23
N PRO A 198 9.09 -17.99 -7.92
CA PRO A 198 8.12 -19.09 -7.83
C PRO A 198 7.85 -19.59 -6.40
N ASP A 199 8.87 -19.63 -5.56
CA ASP A 199 8.81 -20.11 -4.17
C ASP A 199 8.65 -18.96 -3.15
N ASP A 200 8.55 -17.71 -3.62
CA ASP A 200 8.30 -16.59 -2.72
C ASP A 200 6.88 -16.65 -2.15
N LYS A 201 6.75 -16.23 -0.90
CA LYS A 201 5.47 -16.04 -0.23
C LYS A 201 5.23 -14.57 0.02
N ASP A 202 4.00 -14.14 -0.21
CA ASP A 202 3.54 -12.84 0.25
C ASP A 202 2.96 -12.92 1.67
N MET A 203 2.62 -11.75 2.18
CA MET A 203 2.00 -11.57 3.48
C MET A 203 0.98 -10.43 3.39
N ILE A 204 -0.22 -10.67 3.95
CA ILE A 204 -1.17 -9.62 4.27
C ILE A 204 -1.03 -9.28 5.75
N VAL A 205 -0.85 -7.98 6.02
CA VAL A 205 -0.93 -7.42 7.36
C VAL A 205 -2.04 -6.40 7.38
N MET A 206 -3.00 -6.56 8.28
CA MET A 206 -4.04 -5.58 8.57
C MET A 206 -4.03 -5.28 10.06
N GLN A 207 -4.20 -4.01 10.42
CA GLN A 207 -4.43 -3.62 11.81
C GLN A 207 -5.53 -2.56 11.89
N HIS A 208 -6.49 -2.81 12.76
CA HIS A 208 -7.45 -1.83 13.26
C HIS A 208 -6.98 -1.33 14.62
N GLN A 209 -7.00 -0.03 14.82
CA GLN A 209 -6.67 0.62 16.10
C GLN A 209 -7.90 1.40 16.57
N PHE A 210 -8.46 1.00 17.70
CA PHE A 210 -9.57 1.66 18.35
C PHE A 210 -9.06 2.32 19.62
N GLU A 211 -9.36 3.61 19.78
CA GLU A 211 -9.20 4.32 21.04
C GLU A 211 -10.62 4.68 21.50
N TYR A 212 -10.98 4.30 22.73
CA TYR A 212 -12.30 4.52 23.29
C TYR A 212 -12.23 4.77 24.80
N GLU A 213 -13.31 5.33 25.34
CA GLU A 213 -13.48 5.53 26.76
C GLU A 213 -14.56 4.57 27.27
N LEU A 214 -14.26 3.88 28.37
CA LEU A 214 -15.20 3.00 29.05
C LEU A 214 -15.06 3.25 30.56
N ASP A 215 -16.18 3.56 31.22
CA ASP A 215 -16.23 3.86 32.67
C ASP A 215 -15.22 4.93 33.14
N GLY A 216 -14.99 5.96 32.32
CA GLY A 216 -14.07 7.06 32.60
C GLY A 216 -12.58 6.74 32.41
N LYS A 217 -12.25 5.54 31.91
CA LYS A 217 -10.90 5.11 31.55
C LYS A 217 -10.75 5.03 30.04
N LYS A 218 -9.56 5.39 29.54
CA LYS A 218 -9.24 5.27 28.12
C LYS A 218 -8.54 3.96 27.83
N TYR A 219 -8.91 3.35 26.71
CA TYR A 219 -8.36 2.09 26.23
C TYR A 219 -7.91 2.24 24.79
N GLN A 220 -6.89 1.47 24.43
CA GLN A 220 -6.53 1.18 23.06
C GLN A 220 -6.67 -0.32 22.79
N LEU A 221 -7.42 -0.66 21.74
CA LEU A 221 -7.57 -2.01 21.21
C LEU A 221 -6.95 -2.05 19.81
N ASP A 222 -5.95 -2.91 19.64
CA ASP A 222 -5.34 -3.21 18.34
C ASP A 222 -5.81 -4.60 17.88
N SER A 223 -6.54 -4.66 16.77
CA SER A 223 -7.10 -5.88 16.18
C SER A 223 -6.42 -6.15 14.85
N SER A 224 -5.61 -7.21 14.78
CA SER A 224 -4.64 -7.44 13.69
C SER A 224 -4.86 -8.78 12.98
N ILE A 225 -4.77 -8.79 11.64
CA ILE A 225 -4.68 -10.02 10.83
C ILE A 225 -3.27 -10.09 10.25
N VAL A 226 -2.66 -11.27 10.35
CA VAL A 226 -1.47 -11.65 9.59
C VAL A 226 -1.80 -12.93 8.83
N SER A 227 -1.64 -12.91 7.52
CA SER A 227 -1.83 -14.09 6.67
C SER A 227 -0.64 -14.21 5.73
N ILE A 228 -0.06 -15.41 5.62
CA ILE A 228 1.09 -15.72 4.76
C ILE A 228 0.61 -16.60 3.61
N GLY A 229 1.06 -16.29 2.39
CA GLY A 229 0.77 -17.10 1.20
C GLY A 229 1.52 -18.42 1.23
N ASP A 230 1.26 -19.31 0.28
CA ASP A 230 2.02 -20.56 0.16
C ASP A 230 3.16 -20.44 -0.86
N ASP A 231 2.91 -19.71 -1.96
CA ASP A 231 3.83 -19.49 -3.07
C ASP A 231 3.39 -18.29 -3.95
N GLN A 232 4.02 -18.12 -5.12
CA GLN A 232 3.74 -17.05 -6.09
C GLN A 232 2.27 -17.02 -6.59
N LYS A 233 1.54 -18.15 -6.54
CA LYS A 233 0.17 -18.30 -7.04
C LYS A 233 -0.84 -18.27 -5.91
N GLU A 234 -0.63 -19.09 -4.88
CA GLU A 234 -1.51 -19.22 -3.71
C GLU A 234 -1.13 -18.18 -2.63
N THR A 235 -1.16 -16.91 -3.04
CA THR A 235 -0.80 -15.76 -2.21
C THR A 235 -1.81 -15.50 -1.09
N ALA A 236 -1.36 -14.96 0.05
CA ALA A 236 -2.23 -14.43 1.09
C ALA A 236 -3.20 -13.39 0.53
N MET A 237 -2.75 -12.55 -0.42
CA MET A 237 -3.65 -11.64 -1.13
C MET A 237 -4.76 -12.38 -1.90
N SER A 238 -4.44 -13.40 -2.69
CA SER A 238 -5.45 -14.14 -3.45
C SER A 238 -6.44 -14.84 -2.52
N LYS A 239 -5.96 -15.43 -1.42
CA LYS A 239 -6.79 -16.05 -0.36
C LYS A 239 -7.70 -15.02 0.30
N THR A 240 -7.14 -13.94 0.85
CA THR A 240 -7.89 -12.93 1.63
C THR A 240 -8.83 -12.07 0.78
N VAL A 241 -8.68 -12.05 -0.54
CA VAL A 241 -9.64 -11.41 -1.46
C VAL A 241 -10.65 -12.42 -2.02
N GLY A 242 -10.18 -13.59 -2.44
CA GLY A 242 -10.98 -14.60 -3.11
C GLY A 242 -11.88 -15.40 -2.18
N TRP A 243 -11.39 -15.79 -0.99
CA TRP A 243 -12.18 -16.59 -0.04
C TRP A 243 -13.41 -15.86 0.48
N PRO A 244 -13.35 -14.58 0.93
CA PRO A 244 -14.56 -13.88 1.36
C PRO A 244 -15.62 -13.80 0.25
N LEU A 245 -15.20 -13.61 -1.00
CA LEU A 245 -16.10 -13.61 -2.16
C LEU A 245 -16.74 -15.00 -2.37
N GLY A 246 -15.94 -16.07 -2.36
CA GLY A 246 -16.41 -17.45 -2.51
C GLY A 246 -17.39 -17.84 -1.40
N ILE A 247 -17.07 -17.51 -0.15
CA ILE A 247 -17.94 -17.76 1.01
C ILE A 247 -19.25 -16.98 0.89
N ALA A 248 -19.20 -15.70 0.50
CA ALA A 248 -20.39 -14.90 0.28
C ALA A 248 -21.30 -15.51 -0.80
N ILE A 249 -20.74 -15.92 -1.95
CA ILE A 249 -21.49 -16.59 -3.03
C ILE A 249 -22.14 -17.88 -2.49
N LYS A 250 -21.37 -18.73 -1.80
CA LYS A 250 -21.87 -19.97 -1.21
C LYS A 250 -23.02 -19.71 -0.23
N ASN A 251 -22.90 -18.70 0.63
CA ASN A 251 -23.90 -18.34 1.63
C ASN A 251 -25.18 -17.75 1.00
N ILE A 252 -25.06 -17.01 -0.12
CA ILE A 252 -26.21 -16.55 -0.90
C ILE A 252 -26.94 -17.73 -1.55
N LEU A 253 -26.21 -18.62 -2.23
CA LEU A 253 -26.80 -19.77 -2.93
C LEU A 253 -27.51 -20.74 -1.98
N ASN A 254 -26.95 -20.93 -0.78
CA ASN A 254 -27.55 -21.78 0.25
C ASN A 254 -28.64 -21.08 1.09
N GLY A 255 -29.00 -19.84 0.76
CA GLY A 255 -30.05 -19.09 1.45
C GLY A 255 -29.72 -18.68 2.89
N LYS A 256 -28.44 -18.71 3.30
CA LYS A 256 -27.97 -18.13 4.56
C LYS A 256 -28.02 -16.59 4.51
N ILE A 257 -27.60 -16.00 3.38
CA ILE A 257 -27.76 -14.56 3.11
C ILE A 257 -29.00 -14.36 2.23
N LYS A 258 -29.98 -13.64 2.76
CA LYS A 258 -31.30 -13.38 2.17
C LYS A 258 -31.49 -11.93 1.74
N LEU A 259 -30.65 -11.01 2.22
CA LEU A 259 -30.64 -9.60 1.80
C LEU A 259 -30.69 -9.46 0.27
N ARG A 260 -31.42 -8.43 -0.19
CA ARG A 260 -31.65 -8.13 -1.61
C ARG A 260 -31.15 -6.73 -1.97
N GLY A 261 -30.98 -6.46 -3.25
CA GLY A 261 -30.46 -5.18 -3.75
C GLY A 261 -28.94 -5.06 -3.61
N VAL A 262 -28.41 -3.87 -3.86
CA VAL A 262 -26.97 -3.60 -3.73
C VAL A 262 -26.61 -3.47 -2.26
N GLN A 263 -25.83 -4.42 -1.75
CA GLN A 263 -25.40 -4.46 -0.36
C GLN A 263 -23.88 -4.31 -0.27
N VAL A 264 -23.42 -3.68 0.81
CA VAL A 264 -22.02 -3.68 1.25
C VAL A 264 -21.91 -4.54 2.53
N PRO A 265 -20.76 -5.16 2.83
CA PRO A 265 -20.62 -6.16 3.90
C PRO A 265 -20.53 -5.53 5.30
N ILE A 266 -21.49 -4.67 5.65
CA ILE A 266 -21.59 -3.99 6.97
C ILE A 266 -22.73 -4.53 7.82
N LYS A 267 -23.53 -5.46 7.27
CA LYS A 267 -24.64 -6.10 7.96
C LYS A 267 -24.17 -7.44 8.50
N GLU A 268 -24.55 -7.73 9.74
CA GLU A 268 -24.18 -8.96 10.45
C GLU A 268 -24.53 -10.22 9.65
N GLU A 269 -25.71 -10.25 9.02
CA GLU A 269 -26.14 -11.34 8.13
C GLU A 269 -25.11 -11.66 7.03
N ILE A 270 -24.33 -10.67 6.59
CA ILE A 270 -23.27 -10.84 5.60
C ILE A 270 -21.94 -11.17 6.29
N TYR A 271 -21.45 -10.29 7.16
CA TYR A 271 -20.07 -10.42 7.65
C TYR A 271 -19.89 -11.57 8.65
N ALA A 272 -20.87 -11.87 9.50
CA ALA A 272 -20.72 -12.86 10.56
C ALA A 272 -20.44 -14.27 10.02
N PRO A 273 -21.25 -14.83 9.08
CA PRO A 273 -20.97 -16.16 8.55
C PRO A 273 -19.73 -16.20 7.64
N ILE A 274 -19.30 -15.05 7.10
CA ILE A 274 -18.05 -14.97 6.33
C ILE A 274 -16.86 -15.03 7.28
N LEU A 275 -16.87 -14.24 8.36
CA LEU A 275 -15.79 -14.22 9.35
C LEU A 275 -15.67 -15.55 10.10
N GLU A 276 -16.80 -16.19 10.44
CA GLU A 276 -16.80 -17.52 11.08
C GLU A 276 -16.08 -18.56 10.21
N GLU A 277 -16.41 -18.62 8.92
CA GLU A 277 -15.78 -19.58 8.01
C GLU A 277 -14.31 -19.21 7.70
N LEU A 278 -13.98 -17.92 7.57
CA LEU A 278 -12.59 -17.49 7.43
C LEU A 278 -11.74 -17.89 8.65
N HIS A 279 -12.32 -17.81 9.85
CA HIS A 279 -11.66 -18.25 11.08
C HIS A 279 -11.37 -19.75 11.05
N GLU A 280 -12.31 -20.58 10.59
CA GLU A 280 -12.07 -22.03 10.38
C GLU A 280 -10.96 -22.30 9.34
N MET A 281 -10.79 -21.40 8.37
CA MET A 281 -9.73 -21.45 7.36
C MET A 281 -8.40 -20.82 7.84
N GLY A 282 -8.30 -20.44 9.11
CA GLY A 282 -7.08 -19.89 9.72
C GLY A 282 -6.86 -18.39 9.50
N ILE A 283 -7.87 -17.65 9.03
CA ILE A 283 -7.83 -16.18 8.94
C ILE A 283 -8.66 -15.59 10.07
N SER A 284 -7.97 -15.09 11.10
CA SER A 284 -8.60 -14.50 12.28
C SER A 284 -7.88 -13.22 12.73
N PHE A 285 -8.63 -12.37 13.43
CA PHE A 285 -8.06 -11.22 14.11
C PHE A 285 -7.46 -11.64 15.45
N ASN A 286 -6.27 -11.14 15.75
CA ASN A 286 -5.66 -11.20 17.08
C ASN A 286 -5.79 -9.83 17.72
N GLU A 287 -6.30 -9.80 18.95
CA GLU A 287 -6.67 -8.58 19.64
C GLU A 287 -5.82 -8.36 20.88
N THR A 288 -5.23 -7.17 20.97
CA THR A 288 -4.43 -6.73 22.12
C THR A 288 -5.04 -5.44 22.65
N GLU A 289 -5.48 -5.46 23.90
CA GLU A 289 -6.10 -4.33 24.59
C GLU A 289 -5.20 -3.80 25.71
N ARG A 290 -5.13 -2.48 25.88
CA ARG A 290 -4.41 -1.82 26.98
C ARG A 290 -5.11 -0.56 27.45
N GLU A 291 -5.05 -0.29 28.74
CA GLU A 291 -5.41 1.01 29.32
C GLU A 291 -4.34 2.05 28.89
N ILE A 292 -4.76 3.25 28.51
CA ILE A 292 -3.87 4.34 28.09
C ILE A 292 -4.08 5.57 28.97
N ASP A 293 -3.01 6.35 29.16
CA ASP A 293 -3.08 7.59 29.92
C ASP A 293 -3.99 8.62 29.23
N ASN A 294 -4.56 9.51 30.05
CA ASN A 294 -5.48 10.55 29.61
C ASN A 294 -4.86 11.65 28.75
#